data_AF-A0A662GJ90-F1
#
_entry.id   AF-A0A662GJ90-F1
#
_cell.length_a   1.000
_cell.length_b   1.000
_cell.length_c   1.000
_cell.angle_alpha   90.00
_cell.angle_beta   90.00
_cell.angle_gamma   90.00
#
_symmetry.space_group_name_H-M   'P 1'
#
loop_
_entity.id
_entity.type
_entity.pdbx_description
1 polymer ?
#
loop_
_entity_poly.entity_id
_entity_poly.type
_entity_poly.pdbx_seq_one_letter_code
_entity_poly.pdbx_strand_id
1 'polypeptide(L)'
;MSEGKTGPEVFGFKYEEMLNRAIERLPEKIKVAAEWALPPLEVMNEGGRTIILNWKEIVTGLNRDEKIVLRFLEHRLGTVGWIQKGR
;
A
#
# COMPACT_ATOMS: atom_id res chain seq x y z
N MET A 1 -16.89 -35.19 -4.64
CA MET A 1 -17.55 -33.94 -4.23
C MET A 1 -16.97 -33.59 -2.87
N SER A 2 -16.02 -32.65 -2.83
CA SER A 2 -15.24 -32.35 -1.63
C SER A 2 -16.10 -31.64 -0.59
N GLU A 3 -16.22 -32.24 0.59
CA GLU A 3 -16.81 -31.61 1.77
C GLU A 3 -16.02 -30.34 2.11
N GLY A 4 -16.59 -29.20 1.72
CA GLY A 4 -16.14 -27.89 2.17
C GLY A 4 -16.38 -27.81 3.66
N LYS A 5 -15.30 -27.67 4.44
CA LYS A 5 -15.34 -27.58 5.90
C LYS A 5 -16.29 -26.46 6.31
N THR A 6 -17.46 -26.81 6.83
CA THR A 6 -18.41 -25.89 7.44
C THR A 6 -17.72 -25.23 8.63
N GLY A 7 -17.57 -23.90 8.58
CA GLY A 7 -17.11 -23.11 9.73
C GLY A 7 -18.05 -23.29 10.93
N PRO A 8 -17.60 -22.97 12.15
CA PRO A 8 -18.41 -23.14 13.35
C PRO A 8 -19.72 -22.36 13.24
N GLU A 9 -20.82 -22.98 13.69
CA GLU A 9 -22.11 -22.30 13.80
C GLU A 9 -22.05 -21.30 14.96
N VAL A 10 -22.42 -20.04 14.68
CA VAL A 10 -22.40 -18.97 15.68
C VAL A 10 -23.81 -18.40 15.76
N PHE A 11 -24.43 -18.46 16.94
CA PHE A 11 -25.82 -18.05 17.18
C PHE A 11 -26.84 -18.70 16.23
N GLY A 12 -26.62 -19.95 15.81
CA GLY A 12 -27.53 -20.69 14.93
C GLY A 12 -27.47 -20.30 13.45
N PHE A 13 -26.47 -19.49 13.04
CA PHE A 13 -26.20 -19.17 11.64
C PHE A 13 -24.96 -19.90 11.14
N LYS A 14 -24.98 -20.28 9.86
CA LYS A 14 -23.81 -20.84 9.16
C LYS A 14 -22.85 -19.73 8.76
N TYR A 15 -21.55 -20.06 8.70
CA TYR A 15 -20.51 -19.12 8.27
C TYR A 15 -20.82 -18.43 6.93
N GLU A 16 -21.30 -19.19 5.95
CA GLU A 16 -21.63 -18.68 4.62
C GLU A 16 -22.76 -17.64 4.64
N GLU A 17 -23.78 -17.85 5.48
CA GLU A 17 -24.89 -16.91 5.65
C GLU A 17 -24.42 -15.60 6.28
N MET A 18 -23.55 -15.68 7.28
CA MET A 18 -22.95 -14.51 7.92
C MET A 18 -22.04 -13.75 6.95
N LEU A 19 -21.26 -14.46 6.14
CA LEU A 19 -20.37 -13.86 5.14
C LEU A 19 -21.16 -13.15 4.05
N ASN A 20 -22.18 -13.79 3.49
CA ASN A 20 -23.03 -13.18 2.44
C ASN A 20 -23.71 -11.91 2.96
N ARG A 21 -24.28 -11.96 4.16
CA ARG A 21 -24.89 -10.79 4.82
C ARG A 21 -23.87 -9.66 5.04
N ALA A 22 -22.63 -9.99 5.39
CA ALA A 22 -21.57 -9.00 5.55
C ALA A 22 -21.23 -8.34 4.20
N ILE A 23 -21.02 -9.14 3.14
CA ILE A 23 -20.66 -8.67 1.80
C ILE A 23 -21.77 -7.79 1.19
N GLU A 24 -23.04 -8.14 1.40
CA GLU A 24 -24.18 -7.33 0.95
C GLU A 24 -24.21 -5.94 1.59
N ARG A 25 -23.83 -5.86 2.87
CA ARG A 25 -23.79 -4.61 3.64
C ARG A 25 -22.57 -3.75 3.36
N LEU A 26 -21.54 -4.28 2.67
CA LEU A 26 -20.37 -3.50 2.32
C LEU A 26 -20.76 -2.41 1.28
N PRO A 27 -20.37 -1.15 1.50
CA PRO A 27 -20.51 -0.09 0.51
C PRO A 27 -19.82 -0.46 -0.81
N GLU A 28 -20.42 -0.11 -1.94
CA GLU A 28 -19.87 -0.42 -3.28
C GLU A 28 -18.45 0.13 -3.48
N LYS A 29 -18.13 1.27 -2.86
CA LYS A 29 -16.79 1.88 -2.88
C LYS A 29 -15.68 0.98 -2.30
N ILE A 30 -16.02 0.02 -1.45
CA ILE A 30 -15.06 -0.92 -0.83
C ILE A 30 -14.99 -2.23 -1.64
N LYS A 31 -16.02 -2.52 -2.46
CA LYS A 31 -16.05 -3.70 -3.33
C LYS A 31 -15.08 -3.57 -4.51
N VAL A 32 -14.72 -2.34 -4.87
CA VAL A 32 -13.70 -2.05 -5.87
C VAL A 32 -12.34 -2.08 -5.18
N ALA A 33 -11.39 -2.85 -5.73
CA ALA A 33 -10.00 -2.79 -5.29
C ALA A 33 -9.55 -1.32 -5.32
N ALA A 34 -9.11 -0.78 -4.19
CA ALA A 34 -8.70 0.61 -4.13
C ALA A 34 -7.64 0.85 -5.22
N GLU A 35 -7.92 1.75 -6.15
CA GLU A 35 -7.00 2.24 -7.18
C GLU A 35 -5.93 3.13 -6.53
N TRP A 36 -5.32 2.65 -5.46
CA TRP A 36 -4.16 3.30 -4.90
C TRP A 36 -2.99 3.03 -5.85
N ALA A 37 -2.70 4.01 -6.69
CA ALA A 37 -1.52 4.03 -7.55
C ALA A 37 -0.48 4.98 -6.95
N LEU A 38 0.78 4.56 -7.00
CA LEU A 38 1.88 5.46 -6.68
C LEU A 38 1.97 6.55 -7.76
N PRO A 39 2.17 7.83 -7.41
CA PRO A 39 2.44 8.86 -8.41
C PRO A 39 3.71 8.51 -9.21
N PRO A 40 3.81 8.94 -10.47
CA PRO A 40 5.00 8.71 -11.28
C PRO A 40 6.23 9.36 -10.64
N LEU A 41 7.36 8.67 -10.66
CA LEU A 41 8.61 9.15 -10.08
C LEU A 41 9.26 10.21 -10.98
N GLU A 42 9.45 11.41 -10.47
CA GLU A 42 10.19 12.48 -11.15
C GLU A 42 11.66 12.42 -10.73
N VAL A 43 12.54 12.05 -11.66
CA VAL A 43 13.98 11.88 -11.42
C VAL A 43 14.80 12.82 -12.27
N MET A 44 15.80 13.44 -11.66
CA MET A 44 16.84 14.20 -12.32
C MET A 44 18.20 13.55 -12.07
N ASN A 45 18.95 13.25 -13.14
CA ASN A 45 20.30 12.71 -13.04
C ASN A 45 21.31 13.83 -13.28
N GLU A 46 22.10 14.15 -12.25
CA GLU A 46 23.18 15.12 -12.32
C GLU A 46 24.52 14.41 -12.08
N GLY A 47 25.26 14.18 -13.16
CA GLY A 47 26.54 13.47 -13.12
C GLY A 47 26.40 12.07 -12.53
N GLY A 48 26.99 11.85 -11.36
CA GLY A 48 26.92 10.59 -10.61
C GLY A 48 25.84 10.53 -9.53
N ARG A 49 24.91 11.50 -9.49
CA ARG A 49 23.84 11.58 -8.47
C ARG A 49 22.47 11.51 -9.11
N THR A 50 21.56 10.85 -8.42
CA THR A 50 20.15 10.73 -8.79
C THR A 50 19.32 11.51 -7.77
N ILE A 51 18.56 12.49 -8.24
CA ILE A 51 17.73 13.38 -7.42
C ILE A 51 16.26 13.07 -7.70
N ILE A 52 15.49 12.79 -6.65
CA ILE A 52 14.05 12.59 -6.74
C ILE A 52 13.36 13.91 -6.43
N LEU A 53 12.63 14.47 -7.40
CA LEU A 53 12.00 15.79 -7.30
C LEU A 53 10.70 15.74 -6.48
N ASN A 54 9.88 14.70 -6.67
CA ASN A 54 8.57 14.55 -6.01
C ASN A 54 8.60 13.63 -4.77
N TRP A 55 9.67 13.68 -3.99
CA TRP A 55 9.88 12.81 -2.82
C TRP A 55 8.71 12.81 -1.83
N LYS A 56 8.21 14.00 -1.47
CA LYS A 56 7.11 14.14 -0.50
C LYS A 56 5.81 13.51 -0.99
N GLU A 57 5.52 13.62 -2.28
CA GLU A 57 4.31 13.06 -2.89
C GLU A 57 4.35 11.53 -2.85
N ILE A 58 5.50 10.94 -3.16
CA ILE A 58 5.73 9.49 -3.11
C ILE A 58 5.61 8.96 -1.69
N VAL A 59 6.26 9.61 -0.73
CA VAL A 59 6.19 9.20 0.70
C VAL A 59 4.75 9.31 1.22
N THR A 60 4.03 10.36 0.82
CA THR A 60 2.60 10.54 1.16
C THR A 60 1.74 9.46 0.53
N GLY A 61 1.99 9.13 -0.75
CA GLY A 61 1.34 8.03 -1.45
C GLY A 61 1.56 6.71 -0.70
N LEU A 62 2.81 6.38 -0.35
CA LEU A 62 3.16 5.15 0.38
C LEU A 62 2.58 5.11 1.81
N ASN A 63 2.14 6.25 2.35
CA ASN A 63 1.67 6.39 3.72
C ASN A 63 2.71 5.83 4.74
N ARG A 64 3.96 6.25 4.60
CA ARG A 64 5.10 5.84 5.46
C ARG A 64 5.93 7.04 5.88
N ASP A 65 6.74 6.88 6.93
CA ASP A 65 7.72 7.89 7.34
C ASP A 65 8.86 7.97 6.31
N GLU A 66 9.23 9.19 5.90
CA GLU A 66 10.29 9.46 4.93
C GLU A 66 11.63 8.81 5.31
N LYS A 67 11.95 8.72 6.60
CA LYS A 67 13.20 8.12 7.10
C LYS A 67 13.26 6.62 6.83
N ILE A 68 12.11 5.93 6.90
CA ILE A 68 12.04 4.49 6.63
C ILE A 68 12.25 4.24 5.14
N VAL A 69 11.61 5.05 4.28
CA VAL A 69 11.73 4.94 2.83
C VAL A 69 13.16 5.26 2.39
N LEU A 70 13.77 6.32 2.93
CA LEU A 70 15.16 6.66 2.65
C LEU A 70 16.10 5.50 3.05
N ARG A 71 16.00 5.02 4.29
CA ARG A 71 16.85 3.91 4.78
C ARG A 71 16.69 2.64 3.95
N PHE A 72 15.46 2.37 3.47
CA PHE A 72 15.22 1.25 2.56
C PHE A 72 15.97 1.42 1.24
N LEU A 73 15.92 2.61 0.63
CA LEU A 73 16.64 2.90 -0.60
C LEU A 73 18.15 2.84 -0.41
N GLU A 74 18.68 3.39 0.68
CA GLU A 74 20.12 3.35 0.98
C GLU A 74 20.63 1.91 1.09
N HIS A 75 19.90 1.04 1.80
CA HIS A 75 20.25 -0.37 1.92
C HIS A 75 20.11 -1.16 0.62
N ARG A 76 19.15 -0.80 -0.25
CA ARG A 76 18.92 -1.53 -1.51
C ARG A 76 19.82 -1.07 -2.65
N LEU A 77 20.13 0.21 -2.71
CA LEU A 77 20.97 0.80 -3.75
C LEU A 77 22.45 0.82 -3.36
N GLY A 78 22.77 0.68 -2.06
CA GLY A 78 24.14 0.82 -1.58
C GLY A 78 24.66 2.25 -1.71
N THR A 79 23.76 3.23 -1.77
CA THR A 79 24.06 4.65 -1.90
C THR A 79 23.66 5.38 -0.62
N VAL A 80 24.33 6.49 -0.32
CA VAL A 80 23.94 7.37 0.78
C VAL A 80 23.12 8.52 0.21
N GLY A 81 21.98 8.81 0.83
CA GLY A 81 21.10 9.90 0.42
C GLY A 81 20.83 10.86 1.56
N TRP A 82 20.34 12.06 1.23
CA TRP A 82 19.83 13.00 2.22
C TRP A 82 18.61 13.72 1.65
N ILE A 83 17.63 13.97 2.50
CA ILE A 83 16.43 14.72 2.12
C ILE A 83 16.77 16.20 2.16
N GLN A 84 16.70 16.87 1.02
CA GLN A 84 16.88 18.32 0.94
C GLN A 84 15.55 19.01 1.27
N LYS A 85 15.52 19.75 2.39
CA LYS A 85 14.35 20.55 2.78
C LYS A 85 14.46 21.92 2.11
N GLY A 86 14.04 22.02 0.85
CA GLY A 86 14.36 23.21 0.06
C GLY A 86 13.82 23.29 -1.36
N ARG A 87 12.62 22.75 -1.62
CA ARG A 87 11.55 23.28 -2.47
C ARG A 87 10.35 22.35 -2.33
#